data_AF-A0A7C2C5Z9-F1
#
_entry.id   AF-A0A7C2C5Z9-F1
#
_cell.length_a   1.000
_cell.length_b   1.000
_cell.length_c   1.000
_cell.angle_alpha   90.00
_cell.angle_beta   90.00
_cell.angle_gamma   90.00
#
_symmetry.space_group_name_H-M   'P 1'
#
loop_
_entity.id
_entity.type
_entity.pdbx_description
1 polymer ?
#
loop_
_entity_poly.entity_id
_entity_poly.type
_entity_poly.pdbx_seq_one_letter_code
_entity_poly.pdbx_strand_id
1 'polypeptide(L)'
;AQNLLLNSLAATEAGTVLALAPEVAQRLLSRLASAMEGLAAEGYRPILFCPPKLRLPLRRLTERPLPGLVLLSYAEVAPGYQLEVRATVELEG
;
A
#
# COMPACT_ATOMS: atom_id res chain seq x y z
N ALA A 1 -4.85 -8.42 5.95
CA ALA A 1 -4.50 -7.00 5.72
C ALA A 1 -5.50 -6.26 4.81
N GLN A 2 -5.69 -6.66 3.54
CA GLN A 2 -6.51 -5.90 2.58
C GLN A 2 -7.95 -5.61 3.04
N ASN A 3 -8.66 -6.60 3.59
CA ASN A 3 -10.04 -6.40 4.06
C ASN A 3 -10.13 -5.41 5.22
N LEU A 4 -9.13 -5.42 6.13
CA LEU A 4 -9.04 -4.42 7.21
C LEU A 4 -8.94 -3.01 6.62
N LEU A 5 -8.08 -2.83 5.60
CA LEU A 5 -7.91 -1.54 4.94
C LEU A 5 -9.19 -1.09 4.24
N LEU A 6 -9.86 -2.00 3.52
CA LEU A 6 -11.14 -1.71 2.87
C LEU A 6 -12.22 -1.31 3.88
N ASN A 7 -12.28 -1.98 5.03
CA ASN A 7 -13.24 -1.68 6.10
C ASN A 7 -12.90 -0.40 6.86
N SER A 8 -11.64 0.04 6.84
CA SER A 8 -11.19 1.30 7.43
C SER A 8 -11.40 2.51 6.52
N LEU A 9 -11.95 2.32 5.32
CA LEU A 9 -12.23 3.44 4.43
C LEU A 9 -13.31 4.34 5.01
N ALA A 10 -12.96 5.60 5.22
CA ALA A 10 -13.88 6.63 5.67
C ALA A 10 -13.99 7.74 4.63
N ALA A 11 -15.22 8.18 4.36
CA ALA A 11 -15.47 9.35 3.55
C ALA A 11 -15.24 10.62 4.39
N THR A 12 -14.51 11.57 3.82
CA THR A 12 -14.31 12.92 4.40
C THR A 12 -14.62 13.95 3.33
N GLU A 13 -14.75 15.22 3.72
CA GLU A 13 -14.94 16.34 2.77
C GLU A 13 -13.80 16.42 1.73
N ALA A 14 -12.58 16.06 2.13
CA ALA A 14 -11.41 16.01 1.26
C ALA A 14 -11.30 14.71 0.45
N GLY A 15 -12.30 13.82 0.49
CA GLY A 15 -12.30 12.52 -0.17
C GLY A 15 -12.05 11.33 0.77
N THR A 16 -11.80 10.16 0.20
CA THR A 16 -11.66 8.92 1.00
C THR A 16 -10.29 8.84 1.67
N VAL A 17 -10.26 8.42 2.93
CA VAL A 17 -9.04 8.19 3.74
C VAL A 17 -9.09 6.84 4.46
N LEU A 18 -7.95 6.41 5.00
CA LEU A 18 -7.86 5.24 5.90
C LEU A 18 -8.04 5.72 7.35
N ALA A 19 -9.19 5.45 7.95
CA ALA A 19 -9.48 5.70 9.36
C ALA A 19 -8.92 4.54 10.21
N LEU A 20 -7.60 4.49 10.32
CA LEU A 20 -6.87 3.48 11.09
C LEU A 20 -6.51 4.04 12.48
N ALA A 21 -6.48 3.16 13.48
CA ALA A 21 -5.82 3.48 14.73
C ALA A 21 -4.32 3.79 14.47
N PRO A 22 -3.72 4.77 15.17
CA PRO A 22 -2.33 5.20 14.93
C PRO A 22 -1.33 4.05 14.93
N GLU A 23 -1.50 3.07 15.82
CA GLU A 23 -0.61 1.93 15.98
C GLU A 23 -0.68 0.99 14.77
N VAL A 24 -1.87 0.86 14.15
CA VAL A 24 -2.07 0.06 12.94
C VAL A 24 -1.45 0.77 11.74
N ALA A 25 -1.63 2.08 11.63
CA ALA A 25 -1.01 2.89 10.58
C ALA A 25 0.52 2.83 10.66
N GLN A 26 1.09 3.01 11.85
CA GLN A 26 2.54 2.94 12.08
C GLN A 26 3.09 1.54 11.74
N ARG A 27 2.38 0.48 12.13
CA ARG A 27 2.76 -0.90 11.80
C ARG A 27 2.74 -1.14 10.30
N LEU A 28 1.70 -0.68 9.60
CA LEU A 28 1.64 -0.78 8.14
C LEU A 28 2.81 -0.07 7.47
N LEU A 29 3.09 1.17 7.88
CA LEU A 29 4.19 1.96 7.31
C LEU A 29 5.55 1.30 7.53
N SER A 30 5.80 0.79 8.74
CA SER A 30 7.06 0.10 9.07
C SER A 30 7.23 -1.19 8.27
N ARG A 31 6.17 -2.00 8.13
CA ARG A 31 6.22 -3.25 7.35
C ARG A 31 6.42 -2.96 5.85
N LEU A 32 5.77 -1.92 5.32
CA LEU A 32 5.98 -1.48 3.94
C LEU A 32 7.42 -1.03 3.71
N ALA A 33 7.98 -0.20 4.60
CA ALA A 33 9.37 0.23 4.50
C ALA A 33 10.35 -0.95 4.49
N SER A 34 10.19 -1.89 5.41
CA SER A 34 11.04 -3.08 5.49
C SER A 34 10.94 -3.95 4.23
N ALA A 35 9.74 -4.16 3.69
CA ALA A 35 9.57 -4.90 2.44
C ALA A 35 10.19 -4.17 1.24
N MET A 36 10.10 -2.84 1.20
CA MET A 36 10.76 -2.03 0.17
C MET A 36 12.28 -2.15 0.23
N GLU A 37 12.85 -2.06 1.43
CA GLU A 37 14.31 -2.20 1.65
C GLU A 37 14.80 -3.58 1.25
N GLY A 38 14.08 -4.66 1.62
CA GLY A 38 14.44 -6.02 1.23
C GLY A 38 14.46 -6.22 -0.29
N LEU A 39 13.40 -5.79 -0.97
CA LEU A 39 13.33 -5.87 -2.43
C LEU A 39 14.39 -5.01 -3.12
N ALA A 40 14.69 -3.83 -2.58
CA ALA A 40 15.75 -2.97 -3.10
C ALA A 40 17.14 -3.58 -2.93
N ALA A 41 17.40 -4.25 -1.81
CA ALA A 41 18.66 -4.96 -1.56
C ALA A 41 18.88 -6.12 -2.54
N GLU A 42 17.80 -6.73 -3.02
CA GLU A 42 17.82 -7.74 -4.09
C GLU A 42 17.92 -7.13 -5.51
N GLY A 43 17.98 -5.81 -5.64
CA GLY A 43 18.11 -5.09 -6.92
C GLY A 43 16.78 -4.77 -7.61
N TYR A 44 15.64 -5.02 -6.96
CA TYR A 44 14.31 -4.70 -7.51
C TYR A 44 13.90 -3.25 -7.18
N ARG A 45 12.98 -2.72 -7.99
CA ARG A 45 12.26 -1.48 -7.66
C ARG A 45 10.91 -1.84 -7.05
N PRO A 46 10.67 -1.56 -5.76
CA PRO A 46 9.43 -1.95 -5.10
C PRO A 46 8.22 -1.22 -5.67
N ILE A 47 7.16 -1.96 -6.00
CA ILE A 47 5.87 -1.43 -6.41
C ILE A 47 4.80 -2.09 -5.55
N LEU A 48 3.97 -1.28 -4.89
CA LEU A 48 2.81 -1.78 -4.15
C LEU A 48 1.59 -1.84 -5.06
N PHE A 49 1.03 -3.04 -5.21
CA PHE A 49 -0.24 -3.26 -5.90
C PHE A 49 -1.41 -3.26 -4.92
N CYS A 50 -2.52 -2.64 -5.31
CA CYS A 50 -3.73 -2.56 -4.48
C CYS A 50 -5.04 -2.57 -5.31
N PRO A 51 -6.20 -2.83 -4.68
CA PRO A 51 -7.50 -2.54 -5.31
C PRO A 51 -7.64 -1.05 -5.65
N PRO A 52 -8.35 -0.68 -6.75
CA PRO A 52 -8.53 0.73 -7.14
C PRO A 52 -9.06 1.63 -6.02
N LYS A 53 -9.96 1.12 -5.18
CA LYS A 53 -10.53 1.85 -4.03
C LYS A 53 -9.51 2.20 -2.93
N LEU A 54 -8.40 1.46 -2.83
CA LEU A 54 -7.35 1.71 -1.84
C LEU A 54 -6.24 2.64 -2.35
N ARG A 55 -6.16 2.89 -3.66
CA ARG A 55 -5.01 3.59 -4.27
C ARG A 55 -4.80 4.99 -3.70
N LEU A 56 -5.83 5.84 -3.73
CA LEU A 56 -5.74 7.21 -3.21
C LEU A 56 -5.59 7.25 -1.67
N PRO A 57 -6.40 6.51 -0.88
CA PRO A 57 -6.23 6.46 0.58
C PRO A 57 -4.84 5.99 1.02
N LEU A 58 -4.29 4.94 0.38
CA LEU A 58 -2.94 4.48 0.65
C LEU A 58 -1.90 5.52 0.24
N ARG A 59 -2.03 6.14 -0.94
CA ARG A 59 -1.10 7.20 -1.36
C ARG A 59 -1.04 8.33 -0.34
N ARG A 60 -2.18 8.80 0.16
CA ARG A 60 -2.23 9.85 1.20
C ARG A 60 -1.53 9.43 2.49
N LEU A 61 -1.68 8.16 2.88
CA LEU A 61 -1.00 7.62 4.06
C LEU A 61 0.51 7.50 3.84
N THR A 62 0.95 7.10 2.65
CA THR A 62 2.34 6.70 2.39
C THR A 62 3.20 7.78 1.73
N GLU A 63 2.63 8.82 1.10
CA GLU A 63 3.41 9.75 0.27
C GLU A 63 4.45 10.58 1.02
N ARG A 64 4.18 10.93 2.27
CA ARG A 64 5.13 11.63 3.14
C ARG A 64 6.15 10.67 3.79
N PRO A 65 5.72 9.57 4.45
CA PRO A 65 6.68 8.68 5.11
C PRO A 65 7.49 7.81 4.14
N LEU A 66 6.94 7.49 2.96
CA LEU A 66 7.53 6.59 1.95
C LEU A 66 7.50 7.26 0.56
N PRO A 67 8.21 8.38 0.35
CA PRO A 67 8.11 9.17 -0.88
C PRO A 67 8.54 8.39 -2.15
N GLY A 68 9.42 7.40 -2.00
CA GLY A 68 9.87 6.52 -3.08
C GLY A 68 8.93 5.34 -3.40
N LEU A 69 7.85 5.14 -2.64
CA LEU A 69 6.92 4.05 -2.88
C LEU A 69 6.04 4.34 -4.10
N VAL A 70 6.19 3.52 -5.14
CA VAL A 70 5.28 3.50 -6.28
C VAL A 70 4.03 2.69 -5.89
N LEU A 71 2.85 3.29 -6.06
CA LEU A 71 1.57 2.61 -5.88
C LEU A 71 0.85 2.47 -7.23
N LEU A 72 0.46 1.24 -7.54
CA LEU A 72 -0.41 0.93 -8.66
C LEU A 72 -1.66 0.19 -8.18
N SER A 73 -2.77 0.43 -8.86
CA SER A 73 -3.94 -0.43 -8.73
C SER A 73 -3.92 -1.54 -9.77
N TYR A 74 -4.61 -2.64 -9.49
CA TYR A 74 -4.76 -3.73 -10.47
C TYR A 74 -5.37 -3.26 -11.81
N ALA A 75 -6.18 -2.20 -11.79
CA ALA A 75 -6.80 -1.64 -12.99
C ALA A 75 -5.83 -0.82 -13.87
N GLU A 76 -4.66 -0.44 -13.34
CA GLU A 76 -3.65 0.34 -14.07
C GLU A 76 -2.65 -0.56 -14.80
N VAL A 77 -2.73 -1.88 -14.61
CA VAL A 77 -1.89 -2.86 -15.29
C VAL A 77 -2.52 -3.21 -16.63
N ALA A 78 -1.82 -2.91 -17.73
CA ALA A 78 -2.32 -3.21 -19.07
C ALA A 78 -2.53 -4.73 -19.26
N PRO A 79 -3.53 -5.14 -20.07
CA PRO A 79 -3.69 -6.55 -20.44
C PRO A 79 -2.41 -7.10 -21.08
N GLY A 80 -1.99 -8.31 -20.69
CA GLY A 80 -0.82 -8.98 -21.26
C GLY A 80 0.45 -8.92 -20.41
N TYR A 81 0.46 -8.19 -19.28
CA TYR A 81 1.54 -8.24 -18.30
C TYR A 81 1.30 -9.36 -17.28
N GLN A 82 2.35 -10.12 -16.96
CA GLN A 82 2.33 -11.07 -15.83
C GLN A 82 2.78 -10.36 -14.56
N LEU A 83 1.96 -10.48 -13.51
CA LEU A 83 2.27 -9.96 -12.18
C LEU A 83 2.96 -11.04 -11.37
N GLU A 84 4.16 -10.73 -10.86
CA GLU A 84 4.87 -11.58 -9.90
C GLU A 84 4.87 -10.89 -8.53
N VAL A 85 4.24 -11.52 -7.54
CA VAL A 85 4.25 -11.01 -6.16
C VAL A 85 5.48 -11.55 -5.45
N ARG A 86 6.45 -10.66 -5.21
CA ARG A 86 7.72 -10.99 -4.52
C ARG A 86 7.61 -10.92 -3.00
N ALA A 87 6.75 -10.05 -2.49
CA ALA A 87 6.54 -9.87 -1.06
C ALA A 87 5.07 -9.52 -0.79
N THR A 88 4.54 -10.07 0.30
CA THR A 88 3.20 -9.73 0.82
C THR A 88 3.36 -9.07 2.17
N VAL A 89 2.75 -7.90 2.35
CA VAL A 89 2.72 -7.22 3.65
C VAL A 89 1.49 -7.65 4.41
N GLU A 90 1.73 -8.35 5.52
CA GLU A 90 0.68 -8.76 6.44
C GLU A 90 0.58 -7.79 7.62
N LEU A 91 -0.67 -7.46 7.94
CA LEU A 91 -1.03 -6.76 9.16
C LEU A 91 -1.59 -7.83 10.08
N GLU A 92 -0.73 -8.41 10.90
CA GLU A 92 -1.17 -9.25 12.01
C GLU A 92 -1.88 -8.38 13.06
N GLY A 93 -2.90 -8.98 13.62
CA GLY A 93 -3.68 -8.58 14.79
C GLY A 93 -4.20 -9.87 15.41
#